data_AF-M2SRS1-F1
#
_entry.id   AF-M2SRS1-F1
#
_cell.length_a   1.000
_cell.length_b   1.000
_cell.length_c   1.000
_cell.angle_alpha   90.00
_cell.angle_beta   90.00
_cell.angle_gamma   90.00
#
_symmetry.space_group_name_H-M   'P 1'
#
loop_
_entity.id
_entity.type
_entity.pdbx_description
1 polymer ?
#
loop_
_entity_poly.entity_id
_entity_poly.type
_entity_poly.pdbx_seq_one_letter_code
_entity_poly.pdbx_strand_id
1 'polypeptide(L)'
;MPASQSPTNAADRPRLTEAQKKENHIRSEQKRREAIREGFDRLASIVPGLEGQGRSEAVVLGGAIKLMREKIMERQQIINDAKAKGIDTTGWELDKDTMEACARQFERTMAEDRQAGNGDENGVDVKKE
;
A
#
# COMPACT_ATOMS: atom_id res chain seq x y z
N MET A 1 19.19 -14.09 -42.61
CA MET A 1 19.00 -13.44 -41.30
C MET A 1 19.57 -12.02 -41.38
N PRO A 2 18.79 -10.94 -41.52
CA PRO A 2 19.36 -9.60 -41.45
C PRO A 2 19.56 -9.18 -39.99
N ALA A 3 20.76 -8.73 -39.69
CA ALA A 3 21.20 -8.30 -38.36
C ALA A 3 20.53 -6.98 -37.93
N SER A 4 20.07 -6.92 -36.69
CA SER A 4 19.56 -5.73 -36.04
C SER A 4 20.69 -4.73 -35.83
N GLN A 5 20.81 -3.74 -36.71
CA GLN A 5 21.70 -2.59 -36.52
C GLN A 5 21.08 -1.63 -35.50
N SER A 6 21.65 -1.60 -34.29
CA SER A 6 21.43 -0.52 -33.34
C SER A 6 22.19 0.73 -33.80
N PRO A 7 21.58 1.92 -33.90
CA PRO A 7 22.27 3.10 -34.38
C PRO A 7 23.25 3.64 -33.31
N THR A 8 24.52 3.74 -33.70
CA THR A 8 25.69 4.08 -32.88
C THR A 8 26.05 5.58 -32.86
N ASN A 9 25.19 6.48 -33.35
CA ASN A 9 25.47 7.92 -33.33
C ASN A 9 24.37 8.72 -32.60
N ALA A 10 24.74 9.35 -31.49
CA ALA A 10 23.89 10.31 -30.78
C ALA A 10 23.70 11.62 -31.58
N ALA A 11 24.55 11.88 -32.57
CA ALA A 11 24.50 13.05 -33.45
C ALA A 11 23.39 12.97 -34.53
N ASP A 12 22.90 11.78 -34.86
CA ASP A 12 21.86 11.55 -35.89
C ASP A 12 20.45 11.43 -35.32
N ARG A 13 20.24 11.69 -34.02
CA ARG A 13 18.88 11.80 -33.47
C ARG A 13 18.35 13.20 -33.75
N PRO A 14 17.40 13.38 -34.68
CA PRO A 14 16.78 14.68 -34.90
C PRO A 14 16.21 15.19 -33.57
N ARG A 15 16.50 16.46 -33.24
CA ARG A 15 15.91 17.10 -32.06
C ARG A 15 14.39 17.06 -32.21
N LEU A 16 13.71 16.42 -31.26
CA LEU A 16 12.24 16.32 -31.24
C LEU A 16 11.62 17.71 -31.41
N THR A 17 10.71 17.83 -32.37
CA THR A 17 9.88 19.04 -32.53
C THR A 17 9.05 19.28 -31.27
N GLU A 18 8.57 20.51 -31.05
CA GLU A 18 7.72 20.80 -29.88
C GLU A 18 6.45 19.95 -29.85
N ALA A 19 5.86 19.69 -31.01
CA ALA A 19 4.72 18.78 -31.15
C ALA A 19 5.08 17.35 -30.72
N GLN A 20 6.21 16.81 -31.17
CA GLN A 20 6.68 15.48 -30.79
C GLN A 20 7.04 15.39 -29.29
N LYS A 21 7.64 16.44 -28.71
CA LYS A 21 7.91 16.49 -27.26
C LYS A 21 6.62 16.44 -26.46
N LYS A 22 5.60 17.21 -26.86
CA LYS A 22 4.29 17.23 -26.21
C LYS A 22 3.61 15.87 -26.27
N GLU A 23 3.62 15.22 -27.44
CA GLU A 23 3.07 13.88 -27.62
C GLU A 23 3.81 12.84 -26.77
N ASN A 24 5.15 12.87 -26.78
CA ASN A 24 5.96 11.94 -26.00
C ASN A 24 5.73 12.11 -24.49
N HIS A 25 5.60 13.35 -24.02
CA HIS A 25 5.27 13.66 -22.64
C HIS A 25 3.91 13.07 -22.23
N ILE A 26 2.87 13.27 -23.04
CA ILE A 26 1.53 12.71 -22.78
C ILE A 26 1.59 11.18 -22.71
N ARG A 27 2.26 10.54 -23.68
CA ARG A 27 2.40 9.08 -23.72
C ARG A 27 3.17 8.53 -22.53
N SER A 28 4.27 9.19 -22.14
CA SER A 28 5.08 8.80 -20.98
C SER A 28 4.27 8.89 -19.69
N GLU A 29 3.52 9.98 -19.51
CA GLU A 29 2.68 10.17 -18.34
C GLU A 29 1.50 9.19 -18.30
N GLN A 30 0.87 8.90 -19.44
CA GLN A 30 -0.16 7.87 -19.51
C GLN A 30 0.38 6.50 -19.08
N LYS A 31 1.53 6.08 -19.63
CA LYS A 31 2.19 4.83 -19.25
C LYS A 31 2.54 4.80 -17.76
N ARG A 32 3.04 5.91 -17.21
CA ARG A 32 3.33 6.05 -15.78
C ARG A 32 2.06 5.86 -14.94
N ARG A 33 0.95 6.48 -15.31
CA ARG A 33 -0.34 6.34 -14.60
C ARG A 33 -0.92 4.93 -14.70
N GLU A 34 -0.81 4.28 -15.86
CA GLU A 34 -1.22 2.89 -16.04
C GLU A 34 -0.43 1.95 -15.12
N ALA A 35 0.90 2.12 -15.05
CA ALA A 35 1.76 1.34 -14.15
C ALA A 35 1.41 1.55 -12.66
N ILE A 36 1.08 2.79 -12.26
CA ILE A 36 0.64 3.08 -10.89
C ILE A 36 -0.68 2.36 -10.58
N ARG A 37 -1.67 2.42 -11.49
CA ARG A 37 -2.96 1.75 -11.32
C ARG A 37 -2.81 0.24 -11.19
N GLU A 38 -2.00 -0.36 -12.06
CA GLU A 38 -1.69 -1.79 -11.96
C GLU A 38 -1.03 -2.13 -10.62
N GLY A 39 -0.18 -1.25 -10.10
CA GLY A 39 0.39 -1.36 -8.75
C GLY A 39 -0.67 -1.38 -7.65
N PHE A 40 -1.67 -0.49 -7.72
CA PHE A 40 -2.79 -0.47 -6.78
C PHE A 40 -3.70 -1.69 -6.92
N ASP A 41 -3.99 -2.15 -8.13
CA ASP A 41 -4.78 -3.36 -8.36
C ASP A 41 -4.10 -4.59 -7.74
N ARG A 42 -2.77 -4.73 -7.90
CA ARG A 42 -1.97 -5.78 -7.25
C ARG A 42 -1.92 -5.65 -5.72
N LEU A 43 -1.82 -4.43 -5.20
CA LEU A 43 -1.84 -4.22 -3.75
C LEU A 43 -3.20 -4.60 -3.16
N ALA A 44 -4.28 -4.21 -3.84
CA ALA A 44 -5.66 -4.55 -3.46
C ALA A 44 -5.92 -6.06 -3.48
N SER A 45 -5.27 -6.83 -4.36
CA SER A 45 -5.40 -8.30 -4.37
C SER A 45 -4.60 -9.00 -3.25
N ILE A 46 -3.62 -8.33 -2.65
CA ILE A 46 -2.83 -8.89 -1.53
C ILE A 46 -3.54 -8.62 -0.19
N VAL A 47 -4.22 -7.48 -0.07
CA VAL A 47 -4.88 -7.08 1.18
C VAL A 47 -6.25 -7.76 1.29
N PRO A 48 -6.49 -8.59 2.32
CA PRO A 48 -7.76 -9.28 2.51
C PRO A 48 -8.94 -8.30 2.53
N GLY A 49 -9.98 -8.60 1.76
CA GLY A 49 -11.21 -7.80 1.71
C GLY A 49 -11.15 -6.55 0.82
N LEU A 50 -10.04 -6.27 0.14
CA LEU A 50 -9.91 -5.11 -0.77
C LEU A 50 -9.89 -5.49 -2.26
N GLU A 51 -10.14 -6.75 -2.61
CA GLU A 51 -10.18 -7.18 -4.00
C GLU A 51 -11.16 -6.34 -4.83
N GLY A 52 -10.71 -5.86 -6.00
CA GLY A 52 -11.49 -4.97 -6.85
C GLY A 52 -11.56 -3.50 -6.40
N GLN A 53 -10.98 -3.14 -5.25
CA GLN A 53 -10.94 -1.74 -4.77
C GLN A 53 -9.70 -0.95 -5.21
N GLY A 54 -8.94 -1.42 -6.21
CA GLY A 54 -7.72 -0.76 -6.69
C GLY A 54 -7.90 0.68 -7.20
N ARG A 55 -9.14 1.13 -7.39
CA ARG A 55 -9.48 2.53 -7.75
C ARG A 55 -9.66 3.47 -6.56
N SER A 56 -9.76 2.94 -5.33
CA SER A 56 -9.90 3.72 -4.11
C SER A 56 -8.54 3.83 -3.40
N GLU A 57 -7.64 4.67 -3.93
CA GLU A 57 -6.24 4.76 -3.48
C GLU A 57 -6.09 4.90 -1.96
N ALA A 58 -6.86 5.79 -1.32
CA ALA A 58 -6.81 6.01 0.12
C ALA A 58 -7.23 4.77 0.93
N VAL A 59 -8.24 4.04 0.45
CA VAL A 59 -8.73 2.81 1.10
C VAL A 59 -7.69 1.70 0.98
N VAL A 60 -7.10 1.53 -0.21
CA VAL A 60 -6.06 0.52 -0.44
C VAL A 60 -4.82 0.78 0.41
N LEU A 61 -4.33 2.02 0.47
CA LEU A 61 -3.18 2.37 1.32
C LEU A 61 -3.49 2.19 2.80
N GLY A 62 -4.67 2.63 3.25
CA GLY A 62 -5.10 2.49 4.64
C GLY A 62 -5.17 1.03 5.06
N GLY A 63 -5.82 0.17 4.27
CA GLY A 63 -5.93 -1.25 4.55
C GLY A 63 -4.60 -2.00 4.45
N ALA A 64 -3.72 -1.63 3.51
CA ALA A 64 -2.37 -2.19 3.44
C ALA A 64 -1.54 -1.88 4.70
N ILE A 65 -1.61 -0.65 5.20
CA ILE A 65 -0.94 -0.25 6.44
C ILE A 65 -1.52 -1.01 7.64
N LYS A 66 -2.85 -1.15 7.71
CA LYS A 66 -3.52 -1.93 8.75
C LYS A 66 -3.02 -3.38 8.76
N LEU A 67 -3.01 -4.04 7.61
CA LEU A 67 -2.53 -5.42 7.46
C LEU A 67 -1.06 -5.57 7.89
N MET A 68 -0.18 -4.66 7.47
CA MET A 68 1.24 -4.72 7.86
C MET A 68 1.41 -4.65 9.39
N ARG A 69 0.65 -3.79 10.07
CA ARG A 69 0.69 -3.67 11.54
C ARG A 69 0.19 -4.94 12.22
N GLU A 70 -0.91 -5.52 11.75
CA GLU A 70 -1.42 -6.80 12.25
C GLU A 70 -0.37 -7.91 12.11
N LYS A 71 0.30 -7.99 10.95
CA LYS A 71 1.36 -8.99 10.70
C LYS A 71 2.60 -8.80 11.59
N ILE A 72 2.95 -7.56 11.94
CA ILE A 72 4.03 -7.28 12.90
C ILE A 72 3.67 -7.80 14.29
N MET A 73 2.44 -7.59 14.75
CA MET A 73 1.98 -8.12 16.03
C MET A 73 1.94 -9.65 16.06
N GLU A 74 1.39 -10.27 15.01
CA GLU A 74 1.36 -11.74 14.86
C GLU A 74 2.77 -12.32 14.90
N ARG A 75 3.71 -11.70 14.17
CA ARG A 75 5.14 -12.08 14.20
C ARG A 75 5.72 -12.01 15.60
N GLN A 76 5.41 -10.97 16.37
CA GLN A 76 5.90 -10.84 17.75
C GLN A 76 5.35 -11.94 18.66
N GLN A 77 4.07 -12.28 18.51
CA GLN A 77 3.47 -13.39 19.28
C GLN A 77 4.16 -14.71 18.98
N ILE A 78 4.40 -15.02 17.71
CA ILE A 78 5.12 -16.22 17.28
C ILE A 78 6.54 -16.27 17.87
N ILE A 79 7.26 -15.14 17.87
CA ILE A 79 8.59 -15.03 18.47
C ILE A 79 8.55 -15.30 19.98
N ASN A 80 7.57 -14.72 20.69
CA ASN A 80 7.41 -14.94 22.12
C ASN A 80 7.12 -16.41 22.45
N ASP A 81 6.27 -17.06 21.66
CA ASP A 81 5.96 -18.49 21.81
C ASP A 81 7.18 -19.38 21.52
N ALA A 82 7.98 -19.02 20.52
CA ALA A 82 9.23 -19.71 20.21
C ALA A 82 10.23 -19.59 21.36
N LYS A 83 10.41 -18.39 21.93
CA LYS A 83 11.25 -18.16 23.13
C LYS A 83 10.77 -18.97 24.32
N ALA A 84 9.46 -19.02 24.56
CA ALA A 84 8.88 -19.80 25.66
C ALA A 84 9.15 -21.32 25.51
N LYS A 85 9.29 -21.80 24.28
CA LYS A 85 9.67 -23.19 23.95
C LYS A 85 11.19 -23.41 23.97
N GLY A 86 11.99 -22.40 24.30
CA GLY A 86 13.46 -22.46 24.33
C GLY A 86 14.11 -22.44 22.95
N ILE A 87 13.38 -21.99 21.91
CA ILE A 87 13.92 -21.81 20.56
C ILE A 87 14.68 -20.47 20.52
N ASP A 88 15.89 -20.47 19.95
CA ASP A 88 16.64 -19.24 19.69
C ASP A 88 15.97 -18.44 18.57
N THR A 89 15.62 -17.19 18.87
CA THR A 89 14.97 -16.25 17.92
C THR A 89 15.90 -15.13 17.47
N THR A 90 17.19 -15.22 17.78
CA THR A 90 18.17 -14.20 17.40
C THR A 90 18.14 -13.95 15.90
N GLY A 91 18.03 -12.68 15.48
CA GLY A 91 17.94 -12.28 14.07
C GLY A 91 16.52 -12.24 13.49
N TRP A 92 15.52 -12.75 14.22
CA TRP A 92 14.11 -12.57 13.86
C TRP A 92 13.41 -11.51 14.67
N GLU A 93 14.07 -10.86 15.62
CA GLU A 93 13.44 -9.83 16.45
C GLU A 93 13.39 -8.49 15.69
N LEU A 94 12.29 -7.76 15.87
CA LEU A 94 12.23 -6.36 15.43
C LEU A 94 12.87 -5.47 16.49
N ASP A 95 13.36 -4.31 16.06
CA ASP A 95 13.81 -3.28 16.98
C ASP A 95 12.64 -2.79 17.85
N LYS A 96 12.98 -2.36 19.06
CA LYS A 96 11.99 -1.92 20.05
C LYS A 96 11.20 -0.71 19.58
N ASP A 97 11.82 0.20 18.83
CA ASP A 97 11.19 1.43 18.35
C ASP A 97 10.09 1.13 17.32
N THR A 98 10.32 0.20 16.41
CA THR A 98 9.31 -0.29 15.44
C THR A 98 8.14 -0.95 16.17
N MET A 99 8.42 -1.75 17.19
CA MET A 99 7.38 -2.40 17.99
C MET A 99 6.51 -1.38 18.75
N GLU A 100 7.13 -0.39 19.38
CA GLU A 100 6.42 0.69 20.07
C GLU A 100 5.63 1.57 19.11
N ALA A 101 6.18 1.88 17.93
CA ALA A 101 5.48 2.65 16.90
C ALA A 101 4.23 1.91 16.40
N CYS A 102 4.32 0.59 16.19
CA CYS A 102 3.17 -0.22 15.80
C CYS A 102 2.11 -0.26 16.90
N ALA A 103 2.51 -0.46 18.16
CA ALA A 103 1.59 -0.48 19.30
C ALA A 103 0.83 0.85 19.47
N ARG A 104 1.54 1.99 19.48
CA ARG A 104 0.92 3.32 19.59
C ARG A 104 -0.09 3.61 18.49
N GLN A 105 0.23 3.23 17.26
CA GLN A 105 -0.65 3.44 16.11
C GLN A 105 -1.86 2.51 16.13
N PHE A 106 -1.69 1.28 16.62
CA PHE A 106 -2.78 0.33 16.79
C PHE A 106 -3.76 0.82 17.85
N GLU A 107 -3.28 1.29 19.00
CA GLU A 107 -4.12 1.92 20.03
C GLU A 107 -4.92 3.10 19.49
N ARG A 108 -4.28 3.98 18.70
CA ARG A 108 -4.95 5.08 18.03
C ARG A 108 -6.05 4.60 17.08
N THR A 109 -5.74 3.63 16.23
CA THR A 109 -6.70 3.09 15.25
C THR A 109 -7.90 2.45 15.95
N MET A 110 -7.65 1.66 17.00
CA MET A 110 -8.68 1.08 17.87
C MET A 110 -9.55 2.15 18.55
N ALA A 111 -8.95 3.26 18.99
CA ALA A 111 -9.69 4.36 19.60
C ALA A 111 -10.58 5.09 18.57
N GLU A 112 -10.07 5.31 17.36
CA GLU A 112 -10.81 5.88 16.23
C GLU A 112 -11.98 4.97 15.83
N ASP A 113 -11.77 3.66 15.71
CA ASP A 113 -12.81 2.67 15.40
C ASP A 113 -13.89 2.62 16.49
N ARG A 114 -13.51 2.69 17.77
CA ARG A 114 -14.46 2.79 18.90
C ARG A 114 -15.27 4.07 18.88
N GLN A 115 -14.66 5.20 18.51
CA GLN A 115 -15.36 6.47 18.39
C GLN A 115 -16.30 6.50 17.18
N ALA A 116 -15.90 5.89 16.06
CA ALA A 116 -16.73 5.77 14.87
C ALA A 116 -17.95 4.86 15.10
N GLY A 117 -17.80 3.76 15.85
CA GLY A 117 -18.91 2.87 16.22
C GLY A 117 -19.96 3.52 17.11
N ASN A 118 -19.55 4.42 18.02
CA ASN A 118 -20.46 5.16 18.90
C ASN A 118 -21.29 6.26 18.19
N GLY A 119 -21.00 6.54 16.92
CA GLY A 119 -21.65 7.63 16.16
C GLY A 119 -22.95 7.27 15.46
N ASP A 120 -23.29 5.98 15.35
CA ASP A 120 -24.43 5.50 14.55
C ASP A 120 -25.66 5.13 15.41
N GLU A 121 -25.60 5.32 16.73
CA GLU A 121 -26.64 4.89 17.68
C GLU A 121 -27.65 5.98 18.08
N ASN A 122 -27.43 7.25 17.72
CA ASN A 122 -28.32 8.38 18.07
C ASN A 122 -29.16 8.87 16.88
N GLY A 123 -29.86 7.95 16.21
CA GLY A 123 -30.62 8.22 14.99
C GLY A 123 -32.00 7.57 14.90
N VAL A 124 -32.67 7.30 16.02
CA VAL A 124 -34.10 6.93 16.00
C VAL A 124 -34.84 7.72 17.08
N ASP A 125 -35.14 8.99 16.79
CA ASP A 125 -36.11 9.74 17.57
C ASP A 125 -37.46 9.75 16.87
N VAL A 126 -38.46 9.41 17.66
CA VAL A 126 -39.81 9.02 17.31
C VAL A 126 -40.60 10.26 16.89
N LYS A 127 -41.06 10.33 15.64
CA LYS A 127 -42.20 11.19 15.28
C LYS A 127 -43.48 10.39 15.36
N LYS A 128 -44.08 10.39 16.55
CA LYS A 128 -45.52 10.23 16.74
C LYS A 128 -46.16 11.60 16.54
N GLU A 129 -47.00 11.73 15.53
CA GLU A 129 -48.23 12.54 15.53
C GLU A 129 -49.11 12.11 14.35
#